data_AF-A0AAU7Q4H2-F1
#
_entry.id   AF-A0AAU7Q4H2-F1
#
_cell.length_a   1.000
_cell.length_b   1.000
_cell.length_c   1.000
_cell.angle_alpha   90.00
_cell.angle_beta   90.00
_cell.angle_gamma   90.00
#
_symmetry.space_group_name_H-M   'P 1'
#
loop_
_entity.id
_entity.type
_entity.pdbx_description
1 polymer ?
#
loop_
_entity_poly.entity_id
_entity_poly.type
_entity_poly.pdbx_seq_one_letter_code
_entity_poly.pdbx_strand_id
1 'polypeptide(L)'
;MQLRRARNQAKAWREGAAEAPAVGFFGRAQAGKTRLISALTSGENPALTVSLAGENLDYAAHINPDHQSAGLAIRFSRRAVVEDADFPIQLSLLGEVDILRILALAFLLDCRHDGIRPAADDKEIANRLRALALQRQSEPVAGIDGDDVVELWDFLTRHDKHGQQPLAAQFWPGALALCPYLAIDDRARLFSLLWGDVPALTEAYRRFAHALSLLDGARKVLAPRAVLMDDTGLPADALLDAMAFAAAGTSADPAVSVRPLVEGDAASPVALSLAELNFIAAELSLSLARSDVENLSRLADMVDFPGYGGGLDAGRPETLLPAGSSLAPFADAIARAKSLCLLERYAEHGQNPLLLVCTAAQAPSEAKSVGLSLKYWVKLTQGENSRLRGAHKPGLIWALSEYDPRSTQTRHCDDAVQRYVGRPGDSWGTVLVTDDRGISRMAGHLKAEIDANLRQDHIAESLRRMRWELGQCFAGWYNALEPDDEKHKEHIAEILLKTLQARAGVHGELLEHLLPERSVFNQLFFAASR
;
A
#
# COMPACT_ATOMS: atom_id res chain seq x y z
N MET A 1 4.35 19.67 9.86
CA MET A 1 4.84 18.29 9.71
C MET A 1 4.12 17.30 10.62
N GLN A 2 4.22 17.38 11.96
CA GLN A 2 3.54 16.43 12.86
C GLN A 2 2.02 16.36 12.68
N LEU A 3 1.35 17.50 12.49
CA LEU A 3 -0.09 17.53 12.16
C LEU A 3 -0.43 16.78 10.86
N ARG A 4 0.38 16.93 9.81
CA ARG A 4 0.20 16.24 8.53
C ARG A 4 0.33 14.72 8.71
N ARG A 5 1.35 14.27 9.45
CA ARG A 5 1.54 12.86 9.82
C ARG A 5 0.35 12.29 10.58
N ALA A 6 -0.16 13.04 11.56
CA ALA A 6 -1.34 12.65 12.32
C ALA A 6 -2.59 12.55 11.43
N ARG A 7 -2.78 13.51 10.51
CA ARG A 7 -3.89 13.49 9.55
C ARG A 7 -3.82 12.28 8.61
N ASN A 8 -2.63 11.96 8.08
CA ASN A 8 -2.43 10.77 7.24
C ASN A 8 -2.80 9.49 7.96
N GLN A 9 -2.29 9.29 9.18
CA GLN A 9 -2.61 8.10 9.97
C GLN A 9 -4.11 8.02 10.29
N ALA A 10 -4.74 9.13 10.68
CA ALA A 10 -6.18 9.16 10.95
C ALA A 10 -7.02 8.89 9.69
N LYS A 11 -6.62 9.42 8.53
CA LYS A 11 -7.25 9.17 7.22
C LYS A 11 -7.15 7.67 6.86
N ALA A 12 -5.95 7.09 6.97
CA ALA A 12 -5.70 5.67 6.71
C ALA A 12 -6.57 4.76 7.60
N TRP A 13 -6.64 5.03 8.90
CA TRP A 13 -7.48 4.23 9.81
C TRP A 13 -8.97 4.40 9.55
N ARG A 14 -9.43 5.60 9.18
CA ARG A 14 -10.84 5.83 8.81
C ARG A 14 -11.20 5.05 7.55
N GLU A 15 -10.37 5.13 6.52
CA GLU A 15 -10.56 4.37 5.27
C GLU A 15 -10.51 2.87 5.53
N GLY A 16 -9.55 2.42 6.34
CA GLY A 16 -9.47 1.06 6.82
C GLY A 16 -10.74 0.60 7.51
N ALA A 17 -11.20 1.31 8.54
CA ALA A 17 -12.30 0.90 9.41
C ALA A 17 -13.64 0.65 8.68
N ALA A 18 -13.81 1.20 7.47
CA ALA A 18 -14.96 0.91 6.61
C ALA A 18 -14.92 -0.52 6.01
N GLU A 19 -13.73 -1.08 5.84
CA GLU A 19 -13.52 -2.44 5.31
C GLU A 19 -13.62 -3.50 6.39
N ALA A 20 -13.97 -4.74 6.02
CA ALA A 20 -13.91 -5.87 6.94
C ALA A 20 -12.45 -6.13 7.37
N PRO A 21 -12.21 -6.62 8.60
CA PRO A 21 -10.89 -7.11 8.95
C PRO A 21 -10.50 -8.24 7.99
N ALA A 22 -9.22 -8.35 7.66
CA ALA A 22 -8.71 -9.35 6.75
C ALA A 22 -7.61 -10.22 7.39
N VAL A 23 -7.56 -11.48 6.99
CA VAL A 23 -6.37 -12.34 7.16
C VAL A 23 -5.54 -12.22 5.89
N GLY A 24 -4.33 -11.70 6.03
CA GLY A 24 -3.37 -11.58 4.93
C GLY A 24 -2.60 -12.88 4.70
N PHE A 25 -2.25 -13.15 3.45
CA PHE A 25 -1.35 -14.22 3.03
C PHE A 25 -0.21 -13.60 2.22
N PHE A 26 1.03 -13.76 2.67
CA PHE A 26 2.20 -13.15 2.07
C PHE A 26 3.31 -14.18 1.87
N GLY A 27 4.14 -13.99 0.84
CA GLY A 27 5.28 -14.86 0.56
C GLY A 27 5.24 -15.47 -0.85
N ARG A 28 6.31 -16.16 -1.22
CA ARG A 28 6.57 -16.64 -2.58
C ARG A 28 5.77 -17.88 -2.96
N ALA A 29 5.36 -18.70 -1.98
CA ALA A 29 4.63 -19.95 -2.25
C ALA A 29 3.16 -19.71 -2.60
N GLN A 30 2.88 -19.29 -3.84
CA GLN A 30 1.53 -18.95 -4.33
C GLN A 30 0.53 -20.11 -4.24
N ALA A 31 0.96 -21.33 -4.59
CA ALA A 31 0.14 -22.53 -4.42
C ALA A 31 -0.21 -22.78 -2.93
N GLY A 32 0.77 -22.59 -2.04
CA GLY A 32 0.57 -22.69 -0.59
C GLY A 32 -0.42 -21.66 -0.05
N LYS A 33 -0.33 -20.40 -0.49
CA LYS A 33 -1.31 -19.35 -0.15
C LYS A 33 -2.72 -19.74 -0.63
N THR A 34 -2.85 -20.14 -1.89
CA THR A 34 -4.14 -20.54 -2.49
C THR A 34 -4.77 -21.71 -1.73
N ARG A 35 -3.97 -22.74 -1.38
CA ARG A 35 -4.44 -23.88 -0.57
C ARG A 35 -4.95 -23.44 0.80
N LEU A 36 -4.21 -22.56 1.50
CA LEU A 36 -4.62 -22.10 2.82
C LEU A 36 -5.88 -21.23 2.78
N ILE A 37 -5.99 -20.35 1.79
CA ILE A 37 -7.20 -19.55 1.57
C ILE A 37 -8.40 -20.48 1.32
N SER A 38 -8.25 -21.46 0.43
CA SER A 38 -9.30 -22.44 0.17
C SER A 38 -9.70 -23.19 1.44
N ALA A 39 -8.73 -23.72 2.20
CA ALA A 39 -9.01 -24.46 3.42
C ALA A 39 -9.69 -23.63 4.51
N LEU A 40 -9.44 -22.31 4.56
CA LEU A 40 -10.06 -21.39 5.53
C LEU A 40 -11.43 -20.86 5.09
N THR A 41 -11.77 -20.98 3.81
CA THR A 41 -12.99 -20.42 3.21
C THR A 41 -14.01 -21.47 2.76
N SER A 42 -13.58 -22.69 2.42
CA SER A 42 -14.41 -23.66 1.69
C SER A 42 -14.96 -24.84 2.51
N GLY A 43 -14.74 -24.89 3.83
CA GLY A 43 -15.30 -25.95 4.66
C GLY A 43 -14.77 -27.33 4.26
N GLU A 44 -15.65 -28.29 3.98
CA GLU A 44 -15.26 -29.63 3.51
C GLU A 44 -14.91 -29.69 2.01
N ASN A 45 -15.27 -28.66 1.23
CA ASN A 45 -14.93 -28.61 -0.19
C ASN A 45 -13.51 -28.04 -0.36
N PRO A 46 -12.59 -28.70 -1.08
CA PRO A 46 -11.24 -28.19 -1.29
C PRO A 46 -11.16 -27.05 -2.32
N ALA A 47 -12.22 -26.74 -3.07
CA ALA A 47 -12.21 -25.73 -4.13
C ALA A 47 -12.52 -24.31 -3.60
N LEU A 48 -11.72 -23.32 -3.98
CA LEU A 48 -11.96 -21.90 -3.70
C LEU A 48 -12.95 -21.35 -4.73
N THR A 49 -14.24 -21.37 -4.39
CA THR A 49 -15.31 -20.98 -5.34
C THR A 49 -15.65 -19.50 -5.20
N VAL A 50 -15.56 -18.75 -6.30
CA VAL A 50 -15.94 -17.34 -6.40
C VAL A 50 -17.12 -17.15 -7.34
N SER A 51 -17.97 -16.17 -7.04
CA SER A 51 -19.10 -15.77 -7.88
C SER A 51 -18.69 -14.59 -8.75
N LEU A 52 -18.76 -14.76 -10.07
CA LEU A 52 -18.42 -13.72 -11.06
C LEU A 52 -19.46 -13.70 -12.17
N ALA A 53 -20.07 -12.54 -12.44
CA ALA A 53 -21.12 -12.38 -13.46
C ALA A 53 -22.28 -13.39 -13.35
N GLY A 54 -22.61 -13.83 -12.13
CA GLY A 54 -23.65 -14.84 -11.87
C GLY A 54 -23.19 -16.30 -12.00
N GLU A 55 -21.94 -16.56 -12.38
CA GLU A 55 -21.34 -17.89 -12.47
C GLU A 55 -20.47 -18.20 -11.25
N ASN A 56 -20.48 -19.45 -10.80
CA ASN A 56 -19.58 -19.93 -9.74
C ASN A 56 -18.36 -20.59 -10.38
N LEU A 57 -17.18 -20.04 -10.11
CA LEU A 57 -15.92 -20.46 -10.69
C LEU A 57 -14.97 -20.92 -9.60
N ASP A 58 -14.30 -22.04 -9.81
CA ASP A 58 -13.12 -22.41 -9.02
C ASP A 58 -11.96 -21.49 -9.41
N TYR A 59 -11.48 -20.68 -8.46
CA TYR A 59 -10.37 -19.75 -8.66
C TYR A 59 -9.10 -20.45 -9.14
N ALA A 60 -8.75 -21.57 -8.52
CA ALA A 60 -7.54 -22.30 -8.87
C ALA A 60 -7.69 -23.00 -10.22
N ALA A 61 -8.89 -23.44 -10.64
CA ALA A 61 -9.03 -24.11 -11.93
C ALA A 61 -9.26 -23.16 -13.11
N HIS A 62 -10.00 -22.06 -12.91
CA HIS A 62 -10.52 -21.22 -13.99
C HIS A 62 -9.88 -19.83 -14.07
N ILE A 63 -9.35 -19.30 -12.97
CA ILE A 63 -8.82 -17.92 -12.92
C ILE A 63 -7.29 -17.92 -12.83
N ASN A 64 -6.68 -18.78 -12.00
CA ASN A 64 -5.23 -18.85 -11.81
C ASN A 64 -4.70 -20.29 -11.67
N PRO A 65 -4.80 -21.13 -12.73
CA PRO A 65 -4.38 -22.54 -12.70
C PRO A 65 -2.89 -22.77 -12.54
N ASP A 66 -2.05 -21.84 -12.98
CA ASP A 66 -0.61 -21.98 -12.82
C ASP A 66 -0.09 -21.45 -11.48
N HIS A 67 -0.99 -21.00 -10.59
CA HIS A 67 -0.63 -20.33 -9.34
C HIS A 67 0.40 -19.22 -9.56
N GLN A 68 0.13 -18.33 -10.53
CA GLN A 68 0.95 -17.18 -10.83
C GLN A 68 0.87 -16.16 -9.69
N SER A 69 2.00 -15.51 -9.39
CA SER A 69 2.04 -14.40 -8.44
C SER A 69 1.30 -13.20 -9.04
N ALA A 70 0.25 -12.75 -8.36
CA ALA A 70 -0.55 -11.61 -8.80
C ALA A 70 0.24 -10.30 -8.73
N GLY A 71 0.05 -9.36 -9.66
CA GLY A 71 0.61 -8.00 -9.58
C GLY A 71 -0.08 -7.03 -8.60
N LEU A 72 -1.14 -7.50 -7.94
CA LEU A 72 -2.05 -6.75 -7.09
C LEU A 72 -2.59 -7.66 -5.99
N ALA A 73 -3.13 -7.10 -4.91
CA ALA A 73 -3.73 -7.90 -3.83
C ALA A 73 -5.08 -8.49 -4.27
N ILE A 74 -5.37 -9.74 -3.92
CA ILE A 74 -6.66 -10.36 -4.25
C ILE A 74 -7.45 -10.55 -2.96
N ARG A 75 -8.56 -9.85 -2.83
CA ARG A 75 -9.48 -9.95 -1.69
C ARG A 75 -10.62 -10.91 -2.02
N PHE A 76 -10.76 -11.94 -1.21
CA PHE A 76 -11.90 -12.85 -1.21
C PHE A 76 -12.84 -12.47 -0.07
N SER A 77 -14.04 -12.01 -0.40
CA SER A 77 -15.03 -11.54 0.58
C SER A 77 -16.39 -12.19 0.38
N ARG A 78 -17.17 -12.34 1.46
CA ARG A 78 -18.60 -12.70 1.37
C ARG A 78 -19.49 -11.49 1.03
N ARG A 79 -18.94 -10.27 1.03
CA ARG A 79 -19.67 -9.05 0.68
C ARG A 79 -19.91 -9.01 -0.82
N ALA A 80 -21.13 -8.64 -1.21
CA ALA A 80 -21.44 -8.43 -2.62
C ALA A 80 -20.62 -7.25 -3.16
N VAL A 81 -19.99 -7.48 -4.30
CA VAL A 81 -19.36 -6.44 -5.12
C VAL A 81 -20.47 -5.79 -5.97
N VAL A 82 -20.23 -4.56 -6.45
CA VAL A 82 -21.17 -3.86 -7.35
C VAL A 82 -21.52 -4.75 -8.54
N GLU A 83 -22.82 -4.96 -8.78
CA GLU A 83 -23.31 -5.77 -9.88
C GLU A 83 -23.40 -4.92 -11.16
N ASP A 84 -22.41 -5.05 -12.04
CA ASP A 84 -22.46 -4.61 -13.43
C ASP A 84 -22.20 -5.85 -14.31
N ALA A 85 -23.14 -6.19 -15.19
CA ALA A 85 -23.06 -7.40 -16.00
C ALA A 85 -21.96 -7.32 -17.07
N ASP A 86 -21.73 -6.13 -17.62
CA ASP A 86 -20.73 -5.89 -18.66
C ASP A 86 -19.33 -5.68 -18.03
N PHE A 87 -19.28 -5.12 -16.82
CA PHE A 87 -18.05 -4.84 -16.06
C PHE A 87 -18.06 -5.50 -14.67
N PRO A 88 -18.04 -6.85 -14.58
CA PRO A 88 -18.24 -7.56 -13.31
C PRO A 88 -17.01 -7.55 -12.37
N ILE A 89 -15.87 -7.01 -12.81
CA ILE A 89 -14.62 -7.02 -12.06
C ILE A 89 -14.44 -5.67 -11.36
N GLN A 90 -14.39 -5.65 -10.03
CA GLN A 90 -14.08 -4.43 -9.28
C GLN A 90 -12.61 -4.41 -8.87
N LEU A 91 -11.93 -3.32 -9.22
CA LEU A 91 -10.55 -3.04 -8.82
C LEU A 91 -10.50 -1.79 -7.95
N SER A 92 -9.75 -1.84 -6.85
CA SER A 92 -9.33 -0.65 -6.12
C SER A 92 -8.00 -0.16 -6.67
N LEU A 93 -7.82 1.16 -6.71
CA LEU A 93 -6.69 1.80 -7.37
C LEU A 93 -5.65 2.33 -6.36
N LEU A 94 -4.42 2.37 -6.83
CA LEU A 94 -3.33 3.13 -6.25
C LEU A 94 -3.56 4.63 -6.50
N GLY A 95 -3.06 5.46 -5.59
CA GLY A 95 -2.90 6.89 -5.81
C GLY A 95 -1.53 7.22 -6.42
N GLU A 96 -1.35 8.47 -6.84
CA GLU A 96 -0.10 8.90 -7.47
C GLU A 96 1.10 8.84 -6.50
N VAL A 97 0.88 9.05 -5.21
CA VAL A 97 1.91 8.87 -4.17
C VAL A 97 2.37 7.41 -4.05
N ASP A 98 1.48 6.44 -4.26
CA ASP A 98 1.84 5.02 -4.24
C ASP A 98 2.72 4.66 -5.44
N ILE A 99 2.45 5.23 -6.62
CA ILE A 99 3.30 5.09 -7.82
C ILE A 99 4.72 5.55 -7.49
N LEU A 100 4.86 6.73 -6.85
CA LEU A 100 6.17 7.24 -6.42
C LEU A 100 6.88 6.32 -5.44
N ARG A 101 6.16 5.78 -4.45
CA ARG A 101 6.70 4.82 -3.49
C ARG A 101 7.23 3.56 -4.16
N ILE A 102 6.43 2.99 -5.07
CA ILE A 102 6.78 1.77 -5.78
C ILE A 102 8.03 2.00 -6.65
N LEU A 103 8.05 3.06 -7.46
CA LEU A 103 9.18 3.31 -8.36
C LEU A 103 10.46 3.69 -7.61
N ALA A 104 10.36 4.51 -6.56
CA ALA A 104 11.52 4.86 -5.74
C ALA A 104 12.04 3.65 -4.95
N LEU A 105 11.16 2.81 -4.40
CA LEU A 105 11.57 1.57 -3.73
C LEU A 105 12.16 0.58 -4.75
N ALA A 106 11.62 0.47 -5.96
CA ALA A 106 12.17 -0.38 -7.01
C ALA A 106 13.61 0.03 -7.36
N PHE A 107 13.88 1.33 -7.45
CA PHE A 107 15.23 1.85 -7.63
C PHE A 107 16.17 1.45 -6.47
N LEU A 108 15.70 1.51 -5.22
CA LEU A 108 16.48 1.09 -4.04
C LEU A 108 16.71 -0.42 -3.97
N LEU A 109 15.79 -1.23 -4.51
CA LEU A 109 15.90 -2.70 -4.53
C LEU A 109 16.68 -3.22 -5.74
N ASP A 110 17.08 -2.36 -6.68
CA ASP A 110 17.83 -2.75 -7.86
C ASP A 110 19.34 -2.81 -7.56
N CYS A 111 19.86 -4.03 -7.43
CA CYS A 111 21.27 -4.30 -7.11
C CYS A 111 22.27 -3.74 -8.13
N ARG A 112 21.82 -3.32 -9.33
CA ARG A 112 22.70 -2.63 -10.31
C ARG A 112 23.21 -1.28 -9.79
N HIS A 113 22.59 -0.72 -8.76
CA HIS A 113 22.97 0.54 -8.13
C HIS A 113 23.78 0.36 -6.83
N ASP A 114 24.31 -0.84 -6.53
CA ASP A 114 25.17 -1.11 -5.36
C ASP A 114 26.54 -0.38 -5.38
N GLY A 115 26.76 0.54 -6.32
CA GLY A 115 27.93 1.41 -6.41
C GLY A 115 27.54 2.89 -6.36
N ILE A 116 27.94 3.58 -5.29
CA ILE A 116 28.01 5.05 -5.09
C ILE A 116 26.96 5.83 -5.91
N ARG A 117 25.76 5.98 -5.35
CA ARG A 117 24.84 7.05 -5.76
C ARG A 117 25.58 8.39 -5.62
N PRO A 118 25.76 9.18 -6.70
CA PRO A 118 26.21 10.55 -6.53
C PRO A 118 25.12 11.26 -5.71
N ALA A 119 25.49 11.80 -4.55
CA ALA A 119 24.55 12.65 -3.81
C ALA A 119 24.14 13.80 -4.74
N ALA A 120 22.84 14.06 -4.85
CA ALA A 120 22.36 15.21 -5.62
C ALA A 120 23.02 16.48 -5.07
N ASP A 121 23.64 17.26 -5.96
CA ASP A 121 24.29 18.51 -5.57
C ASP A 121 23.22 19.51 -5.10
N ASP A 122 23.44 20.17 -3.97
CA ASP A 122 22.58 21.23 -3.43
C ASP A 122 22.27 22.29 -4.50
N LYS A 123 23.25 22.60 -5.35
CA LYS A 123 23.05 23.56 -6.45
C LYS A 123 22.10 23.01 -7.51
N GLU A 124 22.18 21.72 -7.83
CA GLU A 124 21.27 21.06 -8.76
C GLU A 124 19.84 21.06 -8.22
N ILE A 125 19.66 20.68 -6.95
CA ILE A 125 18.37 20.71 -6.26
C ILE A 125 17.79 22.13 -6.30
N ALA A 126 18.58 23.13 -5.93
CA ALA A 126 18.14 24.53 -5.91
C ALA A 126 17.82 25.07 -7.31
N ASN A 127 18.56 24.67 -8.35
CA ASN A 127 18.26 25.03 -9.74
C ASN A 127 16.93 24.40 -10.18
N ARG A 128 16.72 23.11 -9.89
CA ARG A 128 15.52 22.37 -10.26
C ARG A 128 14.28 22.93 -9.58
N LEU A 129 14.33 23.18 -8.27
CA LEU A 129 13.23 23.81 -7.53
C LEU A 129 12.90 25.20 -8.07
N ARG A 130 13.91 26.02 -8.42
CA ARG A 130 13.68 27.33 -9.04
C ARG A 130 13.03 27.23 -10.42
N ALA A 131 13.47 26.30 -11.25
CA ALA A 131 12.86 26.08 -12.56
C ALA A 131 11.40 25.63 -12.44
N LEU A 132 11.10 24.72 -11.51
CA LEU A 132 9.75 24.23 -11.25
C LEU A 132 8.85 25.28 -10.60
N ALA A 133 9.40 26.17 -9.78
CA ALA A 133 8.64 27.29 -9.23
C ALA A 133 8.05 28.21 -10.32
N LEU A 134 8.69 28.27 -11.50
CA LEU A 134 8.16 29.00 -12.66
C LEU A 134 7.00 28.28 -13.36
N GLN A 135 6.83 26.97 -13.12
CA GLN A 135 5.74 26.15 -13.67
C GLN A 135 4.56 25.98 -12.70
N ARG A 136 4.63 26.63 -11.53
CA ARG A 136 3.60 26.57 -10.50
C ARG A 136 2.28 27.11 -11.04
N GLN A 137 1.21 26.32 -10.89
CA GLN A 137 -0.16 26.71 -11.21
C GLN A 137 -0.75 27.62 -10.12
N SER A 138 -1.75 28.44 -10.50
CA SER A 138 -2.43 29.33 -9.56
C SER A 138 -3.32 28.58 -8.57
N GLU A 139 -3.85 27.42 -8.98
CA GLU A 139 -4.69 26.55 -8.17
C GLU A 139 -4.01 25.19 -7.94
N PRO A 140 -4.34 24.48 -6.84
CA PRO A 140 -3.85 23.12 -6.63
C PRO A 140 -4.25 22.19 -7.78
N VAL A 141 -3.31 21.37 -8.23
CA VAL A 141 -3.51 20.34 -9.25
C VAL A 141 -3.79 19.01 -8.55
N ALA A 142 -4.89 18.34 -8.92
CA ALA A 142 -5.24 17.05 -8.37
C ALA A 142 -4.12 15.99 -8.52
N GLY A 143 -4.12 15.01 -7.62
CA GLY A 143 -3.24 13.84 -7.66
C GLY A 143 -2.35 13.66 -6.42
N ILE A 144 -1.62 14.70 -6.02
CA ILE A 144 -0.75 14.69 -4.84
C ILE A 144 -0.95 15.97 -4.03
N ASP A 145 -1.27 15.83 -2.75
CA ASP A 145 -1.33 16.94 -1.81
C ASP A 145 -0.09 17.03 -0.91
N GLY A 146 -0.05 18.05 -0.03
CA GLY A 146 1.09 18.24 0.86
C GLY A 146 1.21 17.14 1.93
N ASP A 147 0.13 16.46 2.29
CA ASP A 147 0.19 15.35 3.24
C ASP A 147 0.79 14.10 2.57
N ASP A 148 0.46 13.84 1.31
CA ASP A 148 1.05 12.77 0.50
C ASP A 148 2.57 12.93 0.37
N VAL A 149 3.08 14.16 0.19
CA VAL A 149 4.54 14.43 0.15
C VAL A 149 5.22 14.08 1.47
N VAL A 150 4.58 14.37 2.60
CA VAL A 150 5.11 13.97 3.93
C VAL A 150 5.10 12.46 4.07
N GLU A 151 4.06 11.80 3.58
CA GLU A 151 3.93 10.34 3.59
C GLU A 151 5.04 9.66 2.76
N LEU A 152 5.36 10.22 1.59
CA LEU A 152 6.46 9.75 0.74
C LEU A 152 7.82 9.98 1.40
N TRP A 153 8.01 11.15 2.04
CA TRP A 153 9.25 11.46 2.75
C TRP A 153 9.50 10.49 3.91
N ASP A 154 8.48 10.26 4.75
CA ASP A 154 8.59 9.35 5.88
C ASP A 154 8.85 7.91 5.40
N PHE A 155 8.16 7.47 4.34
CA PHE A 155 8.40 6.18 3.68
C PHE A 155 9.86 6.03 3.24
N LEU A 156 10.38 6.95 2.42
CA LEU A 156 11.75 6.83 1.91
C LEU A 156 12.81 6.97 3.02
N THR A 157 12.53 7.75 4.07
CA THR A 157 13.44 7.84 5.22
C THR A 157 13.52 6.52 5.98
N ARG A 158 12.44 5.72 6.02
CA ARG A 158 12.45 4.37 6.62
C ARG A 158 13.28 3.39 5.79
N HIS A 159 13.18 3.45 4.46
CA HIS A 159 13.86 2.50 3.56
C HIS A 159 15.33 2.87 3.27
N ASP A 160 15.65 4.16 3.18
CA ASP A 160 17.00 4.66 2.88
C ASP A 160 17.30 5.97 3.62
N LYS A 161 17.44 5.90 4.94
CA LYS A 161 17.74 7.07 5.77
C LYS A 161 18.96 7.87 5.28
N HIS A 162 20.01 7.19 4.81
CA HIS A 162 21.25 7.85 4.40
C HIS A 162 21.10 8.58 3.07
N GLY A 163 20.45 7.99 2.06
CA GLY A 163 20.21 8.69 0.80
C GLY A 163 19.19 9.82 0.91
N GLN A 164 18.30 9.79 1.92
CA GLN A 164 17.35 10.89 2.17
C GLN A 164 17.94 12.06 2.96
N GLN A 165 19.06 11.89 3.68
CA GLN A 165 19.65 12.96 4.50
C GLN A 165 20.03 14.22 3.70
N PRO A 166 20.70 14.12 2.53
CA PRO A 166 21.02 15.30 1.70
C PRO A 166 19.76 16.03 1.20
N LEU A 167 18.68 15.31 0.93
CA LEU A 167 17.43 15.87 0.40
C LEU A 167 16.59 16.58 1.49
N ALA A 168 16.84 16.30 2.77
CA ALA A 168 16.03 16.76 3.89
C ALA A 168 15.98 18.29 4.06
N ALA A 169 17.08 18.99 3.73
CA ALA A 169 17.20 20.42 3.99
C ALA A 169 16.48 21.29 2.95
N GLN A 170 16.61 20.94 1.66
CA GLN A 170 16.15 21.78 0.55
C GLN A 170 15.07 21.11 -0.29
N PHE A 171 15.31 19.88 -0.74
CA PHE A 171 14.40 19.17 -1.64
C PHE A 171 13.04 18.93 -0.99
N TRP A 172 12.98 18.30 0.19
CA TRP A 172 11.70 17.94 0.80
C TRP A 172 10.82 19.14 1.18
N PRO A 173 11.35 20.22 1.80
CA PRO A 173 10.57 21.44 2.01
C PRO A 173 10.11 22.10 0.70
N GLY A 174 10.95 22.09 -0.33
CA GLY A 174 10.60 22.61 -1.66
C GLY A 174 9.52 21.78 -2.35
N ALA A 175 9.63 20.45 -2.33
CA ALA A 175 8.65 19.53 -2.87
C ALA A 175 7.31 19.65 -2.16
N LEU A 176 7.32 19.79 -0.83
CA LEU A 176 6.11 19.99 -0.02
C LEU A 176 5.35 21.27 -0.40
N ALA A 177 6.08 22.34 -0.76
CA ALA A 177 5.49 23.62 -1.15
C ALA A 177 5.05 23.65 -2.63
N LEU A 178 5.78 22.98 -3.52
CA LEU A 178 5.56 23.07 -4.97
C LEU A 178 4.64 21.96 -5.50
N CYS A 179 4.85 20.71 -5.09
CA CYS A 179 4.22 19.53 -5.70
C CYS A 179 2.69 19.64 -5.87
N PRO A 180 1.92 20.13 -4.87
CA PRO A 180 0.46 20.25 -5.01
C PRO A 180 0.00 21.23 -6.09
N TYR A 181 0.91 22.06 -6.62
CA TYR A 181 0.63 23.08 -7.64
C TYR A 181 1.36 22.82 -8.95
N LEU A 182 1.96 21.64 -9.14
CA LEU A 182 2.65 21.27 -10.37
C LEU A 182 1.77 20.33 -11.19
N ALA A 183 1.81 20.46 -12.52
CA ALA A 183 1.22 19.48 -13.43
C ALA A 183 1.97 18.13 -13.36
N ILE A 184 1.36 17.05 -13.84
CA ILE A 184 1.93 15.68 -13.78
C ILE A 184 3.35 15.62 -14.37
N ASP A 185 3.58 16.26 -15.52
CA ASP A 185 4.89 16.27 -16.17
C ASP A 185 5.96 17.02 -15.35
N ASP A 186 5.58 18.06 -14.63
CA ASP A 186 6.48 18.81 -13.75
C ASP A 186 6.71 18.08 -12.42
N ARG A 187 5.71 17.34 -11.91
CA ARG A 187 5.90 16.41 -10.78
C ARG A 187 6.87 15.29 -11.16
N ALA A 188 6.82 14.80 -12.41
CA ALA A 188 7.76 13.78 -12.89
C ALA A 188 9.21 14.29 -12.84
N ARG A 189 9.43 15.55 -13.26
CA ARG A 189 10.73 16.23 -13.18
C ARG A 189 11.18 16.51 -11.75
N LEU A 190 10.23 16.84 -10.86
CA LEU A 190 10.51 17.05 -9.44
C LEU A 190 11.02 15.76 -8.79
N PHE A 191 10.28 14.67 -8.97
CA PHE A 191 10.55 13.40 -8.28
C PHE A 191 11.60 12.53 -8.95
N SER A 192 12.07 12.86 -10.16
CA SER A 192 13.13 12.09 -10.81
C SER A 192 14.45 12.05 -10.02
N LEU A 193 14.68 13.00 -9.11
CA LEU A 193 15.78 12.97 -8.15
C LEU A 193 15.75 11.73 -7.23
N LEU A 194 14.57 11.16 -6.98
CA LEU A 194 14.40 10.00 -6.10
C LEU A 194 14.98 8.71 -6.69
N TRP A 195 15.09 8.64 -8.03
CA TRP A 195 15.66 7.52 -8.77
C TRP A 195 16.79 7.97 -9.71
N GLY A 196 17.53 9.02 -9.34
CA GLY A 196 18.75 9.43 -10.02
C GLY A 196 18.56 9.83 -11.49
N ASP A 197 17.42 10.43 -11.82
CA ASP A 197 17.05 10.85 -13.17
C ASP A 197 17.02 9.73 -14.23
N VAL A 198 16.87 8.48 -13.81
CA VAL A 198 16.66 7.34 -14.73
C VAL A 198 15.43 7.59 -15.62
N PRO A 199 15.61 7.77 -16.96
CA PRO A 199 14.52 8.20 -17.83
C PRO A 199 13.35 7.22 -17.88
N ALA A 200 13.63 5.91 -17.83
CA ALA A 200 12.61 4.87 -17.86
C ALA A 200 11.64 4.94 -16.66
N LEU A 201 12.16 5.24 -15.46
CA LEU A 201 11.34 5.36 -14.25
C LEU A 201 10.55 6.69 -14.23
N THR A 202 11.15 7.77 -14.74
CA THR A 202 10.44 9.05 -14.92
C THR A 202 9.27 8.93 -15.89
N GLU A 203 9.48 8.26 -17.04
CA GLU A 203 8.40 8.02 -18.01
C GLU A 203 7.35 7.04 -17.48
N ALA A 204 7.74 6.02 -16.70
CA ALA A 204 6.77 5.16 -16.00
C ALA A 204 5.86 5.96 -15.07
N TYR A 205 6.44 6.80 -14.20
CA TYR A 205 5.65 7.65 -13.31
C TYR A 205 4.67 8.51 -14.11
N ARG A 206 5.16 9.22 -15.13
CA ARG A 206 4.36 10.08 -15.99
C ARG A 206 3.20 9.31 -16.62
N ARG A 207 3.46 8.13 -17.20
CA ARG A 207 2.45 7.30 -17.83
C ARG A 207 1.36 6.87 -16.86
N PHE A 208 1.74 6.26 -15.74
CA PHE A 208 0.77 5.75 -14.77
C PHE A 208 0.01 6.88 -14.06
N ALA A 209 0.62 8.05 -13.84
CA ALA A 209 -0.06 9.23 -13.31
C ALA A 209 -1.08 9.82 -14.30
N HIS A 210 -0.76 9.85 -15.60
CA HIS A 210 -1.73 10.24 -16.65
C HIS A 210 -2.86 9.20 -16.78
N ALA A 211 -2.57 7.90 -16.66
CA ALA A 211 -3.61 6.87 -16.63
C ALA A 211 -4.60 7.08 -15.46
N LEU A 212 -4.10 7.44 -14.27
CA LEU A 212 -4.96 7.79 -13.13
C LEU A 212 -5.78 9.07 -13.37
N SER A 213 -5.21 10.08 -14.05
CA SER A 213 -5.92 11.35 -14.28
C SER A 213 -7.14 11.19 -15.20
N LEU A 214 -7.11 10.20 -16.11
CA LEU A 214 -8.27 9.84 -16.94
C LEU A 214 -9.45 9.29 -16.14
N LEU A 215 -9.23 8.85 -14.91
CA LEU A 215 -10.24 8.27 -14.03
C LEU A 215 -10.86 9.29 -13.06
N ASP A 216 -10.51 10.58 -13.21
CA ASP A 216 -11.10 11.73 -12.50
C ASP A 216 -11.18 11.55 -10.97
N GLY A 217 -10.11 11.03 -10.38
CA GLY A 217 -10.01 10.83 -8.92
C GLY A 217 -10.79 9.64 -8.36
N ALA A 218 -11.39 8.80 -9.21
CA ALA A 218 -12.01 7.55 -8.78
C ALA A 218 -10.99 6.65 -8.07
N ARG A 219 -11.40 6.05 -6.95
CA ARG A 219 -10.56 5.11 -6.18
C ARG A 219 -10.84 3.65 -6.53
N LYS A 220 -11.93 3.39 -7.24
CA LYS A 220 -12.33 2.07 -7.70
C LYS A 220 -12.78 2.17 -9.15
N VAL A 221 -12.58 1.10 -9.91
CA VAL A 221 -13.09 0.95 -11.27
C VAL A 221 -13.77 -0.39 -11.43
N LEU A 222 -14.72 -0.46 -12.35
CA LEU A 222 -15.26 -1.71 -12.88
C LEU A 222 -14.56 -2.05 -14.20
N ALA A 223 -14.22 -3.31 -14.40
CA ALA A 223 -13.51 -3.83 -15.55
C ALA A 223 -14.26 -5.03 -16.15
N PRO A 224 -14.10 -5.29 -17.46
CA PRO A 224 -14.73 -6.41 -18.13
C PRO A 224 -14.13 -7.74 -17.65
N ARG A 225 -14.90 -8.82 -17.75
CA ARG A 225 -14.43 -10.18 -17.44
C ARG A 225 -13.17 -10.59 -18.21
N ALA A 226 -13.00 -10.03 -19.40
CA ALA A 226 -11.87 -10.23 -20.31
C ALA A 226 -10.48 -9.99 -19.68
N VAL A 227 -10.39 -9.22 -18.59
CA VAL A 227 -9.13 -8.99 -17.88
C VAL A 227 -8.65 -10.21 -17.08
N LEU A 228 -9.55 -11.15 -16.75
CA LEU A 228 -9.22 -12.38 -16.03
C LEU A 228 -9.42 -13.64 -16.87
N MET A 229 -10.39 -13.64 -17.78
CA MET A 229 -10.72 -14.80 -18.62
C MET A 229 -11.12 -14.36 -20.02
N ASP A 230 -10.69 -15.10 -21.03
CA ASP A 230 -11.05 -14.87 -22.42
C ASP A 230 -12.51 -15.29 -22.75
N ASP A 231 -12.90 -15.09 -24.00
CA ASP A 231 -14.24 -15.43 -24.49
C ASP A 231 -14.54 -16.94 -24.47
N THR A 232 -13.50 -17.78 -24.39
CA THR A 232 -13.63 -19.24 -24.27
C THR A 232 -13.70 -19.72 -22.82
N GLY A 233 -13.56 -18.80 -21.86
CA GLY A 233 -13.56 -19.11 -20.43
C GLY A 233 -12.21 -19.63 -19.92
N LEU A 234 -11.13 -19.44 -20.69
CA LEU A 234 -9.77 -19.75 -20.25
C LEU A 234 -9.14 -18.53 -19.57
N PRO A 235 -8.17 -18.72 -18.65
CA PRO A 235 -7.49 -17.61 -18.00
C PRO A 235 -6.84 -16.65 -19.01
N ALA A 236 -7.12 -15.36 -18.84
CA ALA A 236 -6.39 -14.29 -19.48
C ALA A 236 -5.23 -13.91 -18.54
N ASP A 237 -4.03 -14.41 -18.82
CA ASP A 237 -2.86 -14.31 -17.93
C ASP A 237 -2.42 -12.87 -17.59
N ALA A 238 -2.99 -11.85 -18.22
CA ALA A 238 -2.37 -10.53 -18.30
C ALA A 238 -2.74 -9.55 -17.17
N LEU A 239 -3.89 -9.64 -16.49
CA LEU A 239 -4.09 -8.80 -15.28
C LEU A 239 -3.39 -9.38 -14.05
N LEU A 240 -3.35 -10.72 -13.94
CA LEU A 240 -2.73 -11.38 -12.80
C LEU A 240 -1.20 -11.41 -12.91
N ASP A 241 -0.60 -11.50 -14.09
CA ASP A 241 0.87 -11.45 -14.20
C ASP A 241 1.45 -10.20 -13.51
N ALA A 242 2.28 -10.45 -12.49
CA ALA A 242 2.95 -9.42 -11.71
C ALA A 242 3.85 -8.48 -12.52
N MET A 243 4.21 -8.84 -13.75
CA MET A 243 5.05 -8.05 -14.64
C MET A 243 4.34 -7.56 -15.90
N ALA A 244 3.01 -7.74 -16.03
CA ALA A 244 2.28 -7.31 -17.23
C ALA A 244 2.38 -5.80 -17.48
N PHE A 245 2.56 -4.98 -16.45
CA PHE A 245 2.86 -3.55 -16.59
C PHE A 245 4.08 -3.26 -17.48
N ALA A 246 5.01 -4.20 -17.65
CA ALA A 246 6.20 -4.01 -18.47
C ALA A 246 5.86 -3.90 -19.97
N ALA A 247 4.66 -4.32 -20.40
CA ALA A 247 4.19 -4.11 -21.76
C ALA A 247 3.87 -2.64 -22.09
N ALA A 248 3.80 -1.76 -21.08
CA ALA A 248 3.36 -0.38 -21.25
C ALA A 248 4.14 0.34 -22.36
N GLY A 249 3.39 0.90 -23.32
CA GLY A 249 3.95 1.64 -24.46
C GLY A 249 4.57 0.79 -25.56
N THR A 250 4.42 -0.54 -25.51
CA THR A 250 4.74 -1.45 -26.61
C THR A 250 3.51 -1.71 -27.47
N SER A 251 3.69 -2.17 -28.71
CA SER A 251 2.57 -2.51 -29.59
C SER A 251 1.81 -3.78 -29.17
N ALA A 252 2.33 -4.52 -28.19
CA ALA A 252 1.72 -5.74 -27.68
C ALA A 252 0.70 -5.48 -26.54
N ASP A 253 0.61 -4.24 -26.04
CA ASP A 253 -0.24 -3.87 -24.92
C ASP A 253 -1.67 -3.55 -25.38
N PRO A 254 -2.67 -4.40 -25.06
CA PRO A 254 -4.03 -4.20 -25.52
C PRO A 254 -4.73 -3.08 -24.74
N ALA A 255 -5.72 -2.44 -25.36
CA ALA A 255 -6.60 -1.51 -24.68
C ALA A 255 -7.73 -2.26 -23.95
N VAL A 256 -8.10 -1.76 -22.78
CA VAL A 256 -9.20 -2.24 -21.94
C VAL A 256 -10.10 -1.06 -21.60
N SER A 257 -11.40 -1.26 -21.71
CA SER A 257 -12.38 -0.28 -21.27
C SER A 257 -12.72 -0.52 -19.80
N VAL A 258 -12.67 0.51 -18.96
CA VAL A 258 -13.01 0.45 -17.53
C VAL A 258 -13.99 1.55 -17.17
N ARG A 259 -14.81 1.36 -16.14
CA ARG A 259 -15.75 2.36 -15.65
C ARG A 259 -15.31 2.87 -14.28
N PRO A 260 -14.89 4.14 -14.15
CA PRO A 260 -14.61 4.76 -12.86
C PRO A 260 -15.84 4.72 -11.95
N LEU A 261 -15.66 4.36 -10.67
CA LEU A 261 -16.70 4.49 -9.66
C LEU A 261 -16.56 5.83 -8.93
N VAL A 262 -17.51 6.72 -9.14
CA VAL A 262 -17.58 8.05 -8.50
C VAL A 262 -18.81 8.07 -7.59
N GLU A 263 -18.60 8.31 -6.30
CA GLU A 263 -19.66 8.29 -5.27
C GLU A 263 -20.51 6.99 -5.22
N GLY A 264 -19.99 5.89 -5.77
CA GLY A 264 -20.67 4.59 -5.85
C GLY A 264 -21.31 4.28 -7.19
N ASP A 265 -21.41 5.26 -8.09
CA ASP A 265 -21.99 5.11 -9.42
C ASP A 265 -20.91 4.89 -10.50
N ALA A 266 -21.19 4.00 -11.44
CA ALA A 266 -20.29 3.71 -12.56
C ALA A 266 -20.40 4.79 -13.65
N ALA A 267 -19.35 5.58 -13.78
CA ALA A 267 -19.22 6.60 -14.82
C ALA A 267 -19.11 5.99 -16.24
N SER A 268 -19.01 6.86 -17.24
CA SER A 268 -18.79 6.47 -18.63
C SER A 268 -17.51 5.64 -18.79
N PRO A 269 -17.48 4.65 -19.68
CA PRO A 269 -16.28 3.87 -19.91
C PRO A 269 -15.10 4.72 -20.41
N VAL A 270 -13.93 4.48 -19.83
CA VAL A 270 -12.64 5.10 -20.13
C VAL A 270 -11.71 4.02 -20.66
N ALA A 271 -10.97 4.31 -21.73
CA ALA A 271 -9.99 3.37 -22.27
C ALA A 271 -8.63 3.57 -21.57
N LEU A 272 -8.06 2.48 -21.08
CA LEU A 272 -6.69 2.38 -20.57
C LEU A 272 -5.96 1.26 -21.30
N SER A 273 -4.64 1.23 -21.24
CA SER A 273 -3.92 0.00 -21.60
C SER A 273 -4.01 -1.04 -20.48
N LEU A 274 -3.88 -2.33 -20.82
CA LEU A 274 -3.88 -3.38 -19.81
C LEU A 274 -2.66 -3.29 -18.89
N ALA A 275 -1.51 -2.90 -19.42
CA ALA A 275 -0.31 -2.65 -18.61
C ALA A 275 -0.50 -1.47 -17.64
N GLU A 276 -1.17 -0.40 -18.06
CA GLU A 276 -1.55 0.71 -17.19
C GLU A 276 -2.47 0.23 -16.08
N LEU A 277 -3.54 -0.50 -16.42
CA LEU A 277 -4.48 -1.06 -15.44
C LEU A 277 -3.80 -2.00 -14.45
N ASN A 278 -2.94 -2.91 -14.92
CA ASN A 278 -2.18 -3.84 -14.08
C ASN A 278 -1.28 -3.08 -13.08
N PHE A 279 -0.61 -2.00 -13.50
CA PHE A 279 0.23 -1.22 -12.61
C PHE A 279 -0.59 -0.45 -11.57
N ILE A 280 -1.62 0.29 -11.98
CA ILE A 280 -2.39 1.16 -11.08
C ILE A 280 -3.38 0.41 -10.19
N ALA A 281 -3.73 -0.84 -10.51
CA ALA A 281 -4.57 -1.67 -9.66
C ALA A 281 -3.84 -2.05 -8.36
N ALA A 282 -4.47 -1.75 -7.23
CA ALA A 282 -4.01 -2.09 -5.89
C ALA A 282 -4.61 -3.41 -5.39
N GLU A 283 -5.92 -3.58 -5.57
CA GLU A 283 -6.67 -4.74 -5.08
C GLU A 283 -7.74 -5.17 -6.09
N LEU A 284 -7.89 -6.48 -6.31
CA LEU A 284 -9.01 -7.13 -6.99
C LEU A 284 -9.97 -7.69 -5.94
N SER A 285 -11.24 -7.32 -6.03
CA SER A 285 -12.28 -7.85 -5.15
C SER A 285 -13.02 -9.01 -5.82
N LEU A 286 -12.97 -10.20 -5.23
CA LEU A 286 -13.71 -11.39 -5.65
C LEU A 286 -14.73 -11.79 -4.58
N SER A 287 -15.98 -11.98 -4.99
CA SER A 287 -17.05 -12.45 -4.10
C SER A 287 -16.95 -13.96 -3.94
N LEU A 288 -16.84 -14.45 -2.71
CA LEU A 288 -16.94 -15.87 -2.41
C LEU A 288 -18.36 -16.38 -2.71
N ALA A 289 -18.45 -17.58 -3.27
CA ALA A 289 -19.75 -18.22 -3.48
C ALA A 289 -20.50 -18.41 -2.15
N ARG A 290 -21.83 -18.29 -2.19
CA ARG A 290 -22.66 -18.43 -0.98
C ARG A 290 -22.47 -19.82 -0.36
N SER A 291 -22.15 -19.83 0.93
CA SER A 291 -21.99 -21.06 1.71
C SER A 291 -22.58 -20.90 3.11
N ASP A 292 -23.39 -21.87 3.50
CA ASP A 292 -24.01 -21.95 4.83
C ASP A 292 -23.04 -22.40 5.92
N VAL A 293 -21.83 -22.85 5.53
CA VAL A 293 -20.79 -23.31 6.46
C VAL A 293 -20.27 -22.14 7.31
N GLU A 294 -20.24 -22.36 8.62
CA GLU A 294 -19.57 -21.47 9.57
C GLU A 294 -18.05 -21.66 9.46
N ASN A 295 -17.37 -20.66 8.90
CA ASN A 295 -15.92 -20.66 8.82
C ASN A 295 -15.37 -19.23 8.97
N LEU A 296 -14.05 -19.09 8.87
CA LEU A 296 -13.35 -17.85 9.14
C LEU A 296 -13.80 -16.69 8.23
N SER A 297 -14.24 -17.01 7.01
CA SER A 297 -14.71 -16.01 6.03
C SER A 297 -15.99 -15.26 6.43
N ARG A 298 -16.68 -15.68 7.50
CA ARG A 298 -17.78 -14.88 8.11
C ARG A 298 -17.26 -13.75 9.00
N LEU A 299 -16.07 -13.89 9.56
CA LEU A 299 -15.49 -12.97 10.53
C LEU A 299 -14.48 -12.02 9.89
N ALA A 300 -13.77 -12.49 8.87
CA ALA A 300 -12.75 -11.72 8.16
C ALA A 300 -12.68 -12.09 6.68
N ASP A 301 -12.31 -11.13 5.83
CA ASP A 301 -11.95 -11.38 4.44
C ASP A 301 -10.58 -12.07 4.35
N MET A 302 -10.32 -12.79 3.26
CA MET A 302 -8.99 -13.32 2.97
C MET A 302 -8.32 -12.45 1.92
N VAL A 303 -7.07 -12.04 2.16
CA VAL A 303 -6.31 -11.20 1.22
C VAL A 303 -5.02 -11.89 0.83
N ASP A 304 -4.91 -12.25 -0.44
CA ASP A 304 -3.68 -12.76 -1.03
C ASP A 304 -2.82 -11.60 -1.51
N PHE A 305 -1.66 -11.39 -0.88
CA PHE A 305 -0.70 -10.38 -1.32
C PHE A 305 0.20 -10.93 -2.42
N PRO A 306 0.59 -10.10 -3.41
CA PRO A 306 1.60 -10.47 -4.41
C PRO A 306 2.81 -11.16 -3.78
N GLY A 307 3.24 -12.27 -4.37
CA GLY A 307 4.50 -12.90 -4.01
C GLY A 307 5.65 -11.91 -4.19
N TYR A 308 6.70 -12.06 -3.38
CA TYR A 308 7.86 -11.18 -3.44
C TYR A 308 8.66 -11.44 -4.74
N GLY A 309 8.43 -10.63 -5.78
CA GLY A 309 9.07 -10.75 -7.09
C GLY A 309 8.21 -11.46 -8.14
N GLY A 310 8.65 -11.37 -9.40
CA GLY A 310 7.92 -11.95 -10.54
C GLY A 310 8.35 -13.39 -10.83
N GLY A 311 7.44 -14.35 -10.70
CA GLY A 311 7.39 -15.60 -11.50
C GLY A 311 8.52 -16.65 -11.43
N LEU A 312 9.64 -16.44 -10.70
CA LEU A 312 10.77 -17.39 -10.74
C LEU A 312 10.51 -18.76 -10.07
N ASP A 313 9.36 -18.97 -9.45
CA ASP A 313 9.06 -20.15 -8.65
C ASP A 313 8.43 -21.32 -9.43
N ALA A 314 8.01 -21.12 -10.69
CA ALA A 314 7.21 -22.11 -11.43
C ALA A 314 7.97 -22.91 -12.50
N GLY A 315 9.29 -22.79 -12.61
CA GLY A 315 10.04 -23.44 -13.70
C GLY A 315 9.60 -22.98 -15.11
N ARG A 316 8.84 -21.88 -15.19
CA ARG A 316 8.53 -21.22 -16.45
C ARG A 316 9.81 -20.53 -16.95
N PRO A 317 10.14 -20.63 -18.26
CA PRO A 317 11.08 -19.70 -18.85
C PRO A 317 10.59 -18.29 -18.55
N GLU A 318 11.52 -17.36 -18.31
CA GLU A 318 11.26 -15.92 -18.18
C GLU A 318 10.06 -15.57 -19.07
N THR A 319 8.95 -15.08 -18.50
CA THR A 319 7.90 -14.47 -19.33
C THR A 319 8.64 -13.43 -20.15
N LEU A 320 8.86 -13.72 -21.44
CA LEU A 320 9.73 -12.91 -22.27
C LEU A 320 9.09 -11.53 -22.29
N LEU A 321 9.68 -10.62 -21.53
CA LEU A 321 9.16 -9.26 -21.42
C LEU A 321 9.05 -8.72 -22.85
N PRO A 322 7.99 -7.98 -23.18
CA PRO A 322 7.75 -7.56 -24.55
C PRO A 322 8.96 -6.86 -25.14
N ALA A 323 9.34 -7.24 -26.36
CA ALA A 323 10.47 -6.63 -27.05
C ALA A 323 10.27 -5.11 -27.15
N GLY A 324 11.32 -4.35 -26.80
CA GLY A 324 11.27 -2.90 -26.77
C GLY A 324 10.70 -2.28 -25.49
N SER A 325 10.37 -3.07 -24.47
CA SER A 325 9.98 -2.54 -23.15
C SER A 325 11.13 -1.76 -22.50
N SER A 326 10.90 -0.47 -22.22
CA SER A 326 11.83 0.35 -21.44
C SER A 326 11.88 -0.04 -19.96
N LEU A 327 10.86 -0.77 -19.47
CA LEU A 327 10.76 -1.21 -18.08
C LEU A 327 11.33 -2.60 -17.84
N ALA A 328 11.69 -3.33 -18.88
CA ALA A 328 12.25 -4.67 -18.75
C ALA A 328 13.43 -4.75 -17.75
N PRO A 329 14.38 -3.79 -17.71
CA PRO A 329 15.45 -3.83 -16.71
C PRO A 329 14.93 -3.76 -15.26
N PHE A 330 13.82 -3.05 -15.02
CA PHE A 330 13.30 -2.77 -13.67
C PHE A 330 12.11 -3.65 -13.28
N ALA A 331 11.59 -4.50 -14.17
CA ALA A 331 10.33 -5.21 -13.99
C ALA A 331 10.26 -6.00 -12.67
N ASP A 332 11.28 -6.83 -12.41
CA ASP A 332 11.33 -7.62 -11.17
C ASP A 332 11.49 -6.74 -9.91
N ALA A 333 12.30 -5.67 -9.98
CA ALA A 333 12.43 -4.73 -8.86
C ALA A 333 11.13 -3.97 -8.57
N ILE A 334 10.38 -3.59 -9.61
CA ILE A 334 9.06 -2.96 -9.51
C ILE A 334 8.04 -3.93 -8.92
N ALA A 335 8.01 -5.19 -9.37
CA ALA A 335 7.12 -6.21 -8.83
C ALA A 335 7.38 -6.46 -7.33
N ARG A 336 8.66 -6.57 -6.93
CA ARG A 336 9.05 -6.66 -5.50
C ARG A 336 8.63 -5.43 -4.71
N ALA A 337 8.88 -4.23 -5.24
CA ALA A 337 8.53 -2.98 -4.58
C ALA A 337 7.01 -2.86 -4.39
N LYS A 338 6.23 -3.16 -5.43
CA LYS A 338 4.76 -3.15 -5.38
C LYS A 338 4.22 -4.15 -4.36
N SER A 339 4.76 -5.37 -4.30
CA SER A 339 4.42 -6.37 -3.28
C SER A 339 4.62 -5.83 -1.85
N LEU A 340 5.78 -5.22 -1.57
CA LEU A 340 6.05 -4.63 -0.25
C LEU A 340 5.17 -3.41 0.05
N CYS A 341 4.99 -2.51 -0.92
CA CYS A 341 4.16 -1.32 -0.75
C CYS A 341 2.70 -1.68 -0.46
N LEU A 342 2.15 -2.70 -1.14
CA LEU A 342 0.79 -3.18 -0.87
C LEU A 342 0.69 -3.79 0.54
N LEU A 343 1.68 -4.56 0.98
CA LEU A 343 1.71 -5.08 2.35
C LEU A 343 1.73 -3.95 3.40
N GLU A 344 2.59 -2.94 3.21
CA GLU A 344 2.70 -1.81 4.12
C GLU A 344 1.42 -0.96 4.13
N ARG A 345 0.80 -0.73 2.96
CA ARG A 345 -0.47 0.01 2.84
C ARG A 345 -1.58 -0.63 3.68
N TYR A 346 -1.72 -1.95 3.66
CA TYR A 346 -2.74 -2.63 4.47
C TYR A 346 -2.46 -2.52 5.97
N ALA A 347 -1.18 -2.53 6.36
CA ALA A 347 -0.76 -2.33 7.74
C ALA A 347 -1.09 -0.91 8.22
N GLU A 348 -0.79 0.11 7.40
CA GLU A 348 -1.04 1.52 7.68
C GLU A 348 -2.53 1.83 7.80
N HIS A 349 -3.37 1.17 7.00
CA HIS A 349 -4.83 1.26 7.09
C HIS A 349 -5.42 0.34 8.19
N GLY A 350 -4.60 -0.49 8.85
CA GLY A 350 -5.06 -1.44 9.86
C GLY A 350 -6.11 -2.43 9.31
N GLN A 351 -6.00 -2.83 8.04
CA GLN A 351 -6.97 -3.72 7.39
C GLN A 351 -6.66 -5.20 7.64
N ASN A 352 -5.39 -5.57 7.77
CA ASN A 352 -4.96 -6.94 8.03
C ASN A 352 -4.32 -7.06 9.43
N PRO A 353 -5.09 -7.27 10.51
CA PRO A 353 -4.50 -7.50 11.83
C PRO A 353 -3.74 -8.84 11.95
N LEU A 354 -4.01 -9.79 11.06
CA LEU A 354 -3.36 -11.10 11.01
C LEU A 354 -2.68 -11.32 9.66
N LEU A 355 -1.50 -11.93 9.66
CA LEU A 355 -0.71 -12.21 8.47
C LEU A 355 -0.07 -13.60 8.54
N LEU A 356 -0.40 -14.43 7.57
CA LEU A 356 0.23 -15.71 7.32
C LEU A 356 1.34 -15.57 6.30
N VAL A 357 2.52 -16.12 6.62
CA VAL A 357 3.70 -16.08 5.76
C VAL A 357 3.97 -17.47 5.18
N CYS A 358 3.87 -17.60 3.86
CA CYS A 358 4.11 -18.79 3.06
C CYS A 358 5.41 -18.60 2.26
N THR A 359 6.56 -18.92 2.88
CA THR A 359 7.92 -18.68 2.35
C THR A 359 8.21 -17.20 2.14
N ALA A 360 8.85 -16.56 3.11
CA ALA A 360 9.13 -15.13 3.08
C ALA A 360 10.21 -14.73 2.06
N ALA A 361 11.25 -15.55 1.93
CA ALA A 361 12.39 -15.30 1.05
C ALA A 361 12.97 -16.60 0.48
N GLN A 362 13.46 -16.55 -0.74
CA GLN A 362 14.20 -17.63 -1.38
C GLN A 362 15.69 -17.31 -1.57
N ALA A 363 16.06 -16.04 -1.61
CA ALA A 363 17.46 -15.62 -1.68
C ALA A 363 17.88 -14.79 -0.45
N PRO A 364 19.13 -14.91 0.03
CA PRO A 364 19.62 -14.12 1.16
C PRO A 364 19.56 -12.61 0.95
N SER A 365 19.67 -12.14 -0.30
CA SER A 365 19.55 -10.72 -0.67
C SER A 365 18.17 -10.14 -0.36
N GLU A 366 17.13 -10.96 -0.36
CA GLU A 366 15.75 -10.55 -0.09
C GLU A 366 15.47 -10.38 1.41
N ALA A 367 16.25 -11.04 2.26
CA ALA A 367 15.92 -11.18 3.67
C ALA A 367 15.82 -9.84 4.41
N LYS A 368 16.65 -8.87 4.03
CA LYS A 368 16.69 -7.54 4.65
C LYS A 368 15.43 -6.74 4.31
N SER A 369 15.08 -6.60 3.04
CA SER A 369 13.93 -5.78 2.60
C SER A 369 12.60 -6.38 3.09
N VAL A 370 12.42 -7.69 2.93
CA VAL A 370 11.23 -8.41 3.42
C VAL A 370 11.16 -8.34 4.95
N GLY A 371 12.28 -8.60 5.64
CA GLY A 371 12.34 -8.57 7.10
C GLY A 371 12.04 -7.21 7.70
N LEU A 372 12.52 -6.11 7.09
CA LEU A 372 12.20 -4.76 7.53
C LEU A 372 10.74 -4.39 7.31
N SER A 373 10.14 -4.81 6.19
CA SER A 373 8.73 -4.56 5.88
C SER A 373 7.82 -5.34 6.85
N LEU A 374 8.12 -6.60 7.13
CA LEU A 374 7.40 -7.39 8.14
C LEU A 374 7.60 -6.84 9.56
N LYS A 375 8.79 -6.34 9.90
CA LYS A 375 9.02 -5.64 11.18
C LYS A 375 8.15 -4.39 11.30
N TYR A 376 8.03 -3.62 10.21
CA TYR A 376 7.18 -2.44 10.16
C TYR A 376 5.70 -2.82 10.29
N TRP A 377 5.27 -3.89 9.60
CA TRP A 377 3.93 -4.46 9.77
C TRP A 377 3.65 -4.82 11.24
N VAL A 378 4.54 -5.58 11.90
CA VAL A 378 4.40 -5.94 13.34
C VAL A 378 4.29 -4.69 14.22
N LYS A 379 5.10 -3.67 13.95
CA LYS A 379 5.05 -2.40 14.69
C LYS A 379 3.65 -1.75 14.58
N LEU A 380 3.07 -1.74 13.40
CA LEU A 380 1.79 -1.09 13.10
C LEU A 380 0.55 -1.91 13.45
N THR A 381 0.65 -3.24 13.57
CA THR A 381 -0.53 -4.09 13.80
C THR A 381 -0.55 -4.73 15.18
N GLN A 382 0.62 -5.03 15.75
CA GLN A 382 0.75 -5.68 17.07
C GLN A 382 1.35 -4.74 18.13
N GLY A 383 2.16 -3.78 17.71
CA GLY A 383 2.75 -2.76 18.60
C GLY A 383 4.27 -2.70 18.55
N GLU A 384 4.80 -1.54 18.91
CA GLU A 384 6.22 -1.19 18.73
C GLU A 384 7.18 -1.90 19.69
N ASN A 385 6.70 -2.44 20.81
CA ASN A 385 7.51 -3.06 21.85
C ASN A 385 6.84 -4.31 22.44
N SER A 386 7.64 -5.17 23.10
CA SER A 386 7.16 -6.44 23.64
C SER A 386 6.09 -6.30 24.72
N ARG A 387 6.05 -5.16 25.43
CA ARG A 387 5.02 -4.92 26.45
C ARG A 387 3.64 -4.75 25.81
N LEU A 388 3.55 -3.99 24.72
CA LEU A 388 2.30 -3.82 23.98
C LEU A 388 1.87 -5.13 23.30
N ARG A 389 2.83 -5.88 22.75
CA ARG A 389 2.53 -7.17 22.08
C ARG A 389 2.10 -8.28 23.03
N GLY A 390 2.63 -8.32 24.25
CA GLY A 390 2.38 -9.40 25.20
C GLY A 390 0.93 -9.55 25.69
N ALA A 391 0.03 -8.63 25.32
CA ALA A 391 -1.40 -8.75 25.58
C ALA A 391 -2.09 -9.83 24.73
N HIS A 392 -1.54 -10.13 23.54
CA HIS A 392 -2.12 -11.05 22.57
C HIS A 392 -1.05 -12.01 22.03
N LYS A 393 -1.50 -13.05 21.34
CA LYS A 393 -0.57 -13.91 20.61
C LYS A 393 -0.08 -13.20 19.34
N PRO A 394 1.08 -13.57 18.80
CA PRO A 394 1.59 -12.92 17.60
C PRO A 394 0.63 -13.08 16.42
N GLY A 395 0.24 -11.95 15.81
CA GLY A 395 -0.59 -11.92 14.61
C GLY A 395 0.16 -12.25 13.31
N LEU A 396 1.50 -12.24 13.36
CA LEU A 396 2.37 -12.67 12.26
C LEU A 396 2.74 -14.15 12.44
N ILE A 397 2.37 -15.00 11.49
CA ILE A 397 2.50 -16.45 11.64
C ILE A 397 3.15 -17.06 10.39
N TRP A 398 4.25 -17.78 10.54
CA TRP A 398 4.80 -18.63 9.48
C TRP A 398 3.97 -19.90 9.33
N ALA A 399 3.38 -20.10 8.16
CA ALA A 399 2.54 -21.25 7.84
C ALA A 399 3.33 -22.27 7.02
N LEU A 400 3.82 -23.31 7.69
CA LEU A 400 4.64 -24.36 7.07
C LEU A 400 3.73 -25.41 6.44
N SER A 401 3.59 -25.36 5.12
CA SER A 401 2.78 -26.30 4.32
C SER A 401 3.66 -27.31 3.56
N GLU A 402 3.01 -28.23 2.85
CA GLU A 402 3.71 -29.13 1.91
C GLU A 402 4.44 -28.40 0.78
N TYR A 403 4.08 -27.14 0.50
CA TYR A 403 4.74 -26.28 -0.48
C TYR A 403 5.93 -25.49 0.10
N ASP A 404 6.24 -25.67 1.38
CA ASP A 404 7.37 -24.99 2.00
C ASP A 404 8.71 -25.59 1.51
N PRO A 405 9.69 -24.77 1.06
CA PRO A 405 10.99 -25.26 0.62
C PRO A 405 11.71 -26.13 1.66
N ARG A 406 11.45 -25.96 2.96
CA ARG A 406 12.03 -26.79 4.04
C ARG A 406 11.66 -28.27 3.92
N SER A 407 10.59 -28.60 3.20
CA SER A 407 10.19 -29.98 2.93
C SER A 407 11.13 -30.70 1.94
N THR A 408 11.82 -29.94 1.07
CA THR A 408 12.61 -30.48 -0.05
C THR A 408 14.08 -30.00 -0.05
N GLN A 409 14.39 -28.86 0.58
CA GLN A 409 15.69 -28.21 0.54
C GLN A 409 16.35 -28.17 1.93
N THR A 410 17.68 -28.38 1.98
CA THR A 410 18.46 -28.33 3.22
C THR A 410 18.68 -26.90 3.75
N ARG A 411 18.49 -25.87 2.93
CA ARG A 411 18.70 -24.46 3.30
C ARG A 411 17.47 -23.62 2.95
N HIS A 412 17.03 -22.78 3.88
CA HIS A 412 15.95 -21.81 3.68
C HIS A 412 16.37 -20.41 4.16
N CYS A 413 15.83 -19.37 3.53
CA CYS A 413 16.22 -17.98 3.80
C CYS A 413 15.34 -17.28 4.86
N ASP A 414 14.23 -17.90 5.23
CA ASP A 414 13.27 -17.35 6.19
C ASP A 414 13.85 -17.11 7.59
N ASP A 415 14.87 -17.85 8.02
CA ASP A 415 15.54 -17.60 9.31
C ASP A 415 16.17 -16.20 9.35
N ALA A 416 16.73 -15.73 8.23
CA ALA A 416 17.28 -14.39 8.15
C ALA A 416 16.16 -13.33 8.24
N VAL A 417 15.04 -13.55 7.57
CA VAL A 417 13.85 -12.69 7.67
C VAL A 417 13.34 -12.63 9.11
N GLN A 418 13.16 -13.78 9.77
CA GLN A 418 12.68 -13.89 11.15
C GLN A 418 13.57 -13.12 12.14
N ARG A 419 14.90 -13.16 11.95
CA ARG A 419 15.85 -12.37 12.76
C ARG A 419 15.67 -10.86 12.60
N TYR A 420 15.34 -10.37 11.40
CA TYR A 420 15.04 -8.96 11.20
C TYR A 420 13.74 -8.54 11.87
N VAL A 421 12.71 -9.41 11.83
CA VAL A 421 11.39 -9.15 12.40
C VAL A 421 11.45 -9.04 13.92
N GLY A 422 12.00 -10.04 14.61
CA GLY A 422 12.04 -10.05 16.07
C GLY A 422 12.10 -11.43 16.69
N ARG A 423 11.56 -11.57 17.91
CA ARG A 423 11.66 -12.80 18.69
C ARG A 423 10.45 -13.74 18.45
N PRO A 424 10.67 -15.06 18.35
CA PRO A 424 9.58 -16.03 18.29
C PRO A 424 8.71 -15.95 19.56
N GLY A 425 7.39 -16.09 19.40
CA GLY A 425 6.41 -16.02 20.49
C GLY A 425 6.06 -14.59 20.95
N ASP A 426 6.84 -13.59 20.55
CA ASP A 426 6.57 -12.16 20.82
C ASP A 426 6.16 -11.43 19.53
N SER A 427 7.02 -11.45 18.50
CA SER A 427 6.76 -10.73 17.24
C SER A 427 6.13 -11.62 16.17
N TRP A 428 6.38 -12.93 16.23
CA TRP A 428 5.89 -13.90 15.26
C TRP A 428 5.74 -15.29 15.85
N GLY A 429 4.87 -16.11 15.25
CA GLY A 429 4.66 -17.52 15.56
C GLY A 429 4.88 -18.42 14.35
N THR A 430 4.76 -19.74 14.56
CA THR A 430 4.85 -20.75 13.49
C THR A 430 3.74 -21.77 13.68
N VAL A 431 3.14 -22.22 12.57
CA VAL A 431 2.16 -23.30 12.55
C VAL A 431 2.49 -24.28 11.43
N LEU A 432 2.31 -25.58 11.71
CA LEU A 432 2.40 -26.64 10.72
C LEU A 432 1.00 -26.92 10.16
N VAL A 433 0.86 -26.84 8.84
CA VAL A 433 -0.41 -26.93 8.10
C VAL A 433 -0.32 -27.98 7.00
N THR A 434 0.23 -29.14 7.36
CA THR A 434 0.39 -30.30 6.48
C THR A 434 -0.81 -31.24 6.49
N ASP A 435 -1.72 -31.10 7.46
CA ASP A 435 -2.92 -31.91 7.61
C ASP A 435 -4.13 -31.07 8.07
N ASP A 436 -5.32 -31.66 8.02
CA ASP A 436 -6.58 -31.00 8.39
C ASP A 436 -6.61 -30.57 9.87
N ARG A 437 -5.89 -31.29 10.72
CA ARG A 437 -5.76 -30.96 12.16
C ARG A 437 -4.94 -29.68 12.36
N GLY A 438 -3.87 -29.51 11.61
CA GLY A 438 -3.04 -28.31 11.58
C GLY A 438 -3.83 -27.11 11.08
N ILE A 439 -4.57 -27.29 9.98
CA ILE A 439 -5.48 -26.27 9.43
C ILE A 439 -6.55 -25.88 10.45
N SER A 440 -7.21 -26.85 11.08
CA SER A 440 -8.25 -26.60 12.09
C SER A 440 -7.71 -25.85 13.31
N ARG A 441 -6.50 -26.19 13.77
CA ARG A 441 -5.83 -25.48 14.87
C ARG A 441 -5.50 -24.03 14.50
N MET A 442 -5.00 -23.83 13.28
CA MET A 442 -4.74 -22.49 12.75
C MET A 442 -6.03 -21.68 12.65
N ALA A 443 -7.08 -22.23 12.06
CA ALA A 443 -8.38 -21.58 11.94
C ALA A 443 -8.96 -21.17 13.31
N GLY A 444 -8.88 -22.07 14.30
CA GLY A 444 -9.30 -21.77 15.67
C GLY A 444 -8.48 -20.66 16.33
N HIS A 445 -7.17 -20.62 16.09
CA HIS A 445 -6.32 -19.52 16.56
C HIS A 445 -6.67 -18.19 15.89
N LEU A 446 -6.78 -18.16 14.57
CA LEU A 446 -7.12 -16.95 13.81
C LEU A 446 -8.49 -16.40 14.22
N LYS A 447 -9.48 -17.29 14.42
CA LYS A 447 -10.82 -16.91 14.90
C LYS A 447 -10.75 -16.21 16.26
N ALA A 448 -10.04 -16.79 17.22
CA ALA A 448 -9.91 -16.22 18.56
C ALA A 448 -9.25 -14.84 18.55
N GLU A 449 -8.24 -14.64 17.70
CA GLU A 449 -7.56 -13.35 17.58
C GLU A 449 -8.42 -12.31 16.83
N ILE A 450 -9.18 -12.70 15.80
CA ILE A 450 -10.12 -11.78 15.12
C ILE A 450 -11.23 -11.32 16.07
N ASP A 451 -11.81 -12.25 16.84
CA ASP A 451 -12.88 -11.96 17.81
C ASP A 451 -12.42 -11.07 18.97
N ALA A 452 -11.12 -11.02 19.25
CA ALA A 452 -10.55 -10.22 20.34
C ALA A 452 -10.54 -8.70 20.07
N ASN A 453 -11.25 -8.21 19.05
CA ASN A 453 -11.30 -6.80 18.65
C ASN A 453 -9.91 -6.15 18.48
N LEU A 454 -8.87 -6.95 18.18
CA LEU A 454 -7.47 -6.52 18.06
C LEU A 454 -7.32 -5.22 17.28
N ARG A 455 -8.01 -5.16 16.14
CA ARG A 455 -8.03 -4.02 15.25
C ARG A 455 -8.55 -2.75 15.94
N GLN A 456 -9.69 -2.84 16.62
CA GLN A 456 -10.33 -1.68 17.27
C GLN A 456 -9.50 -1.20 18.46
N ASP A 457 -9.01 -2.13 19.28
CA ASP A 457 -8.17 -1.82 20.44
C ASP A 457 -6.85 -1.16 19.99
N HIS A 458 -6.24 -1.67 18.93
CA HIS A 458 -5.01 -1.10 18.38
C HIS A 458 -5.22 0.30 17.79
N ILE A 459 -6.29 0.52 17.02
CA ILE A 459 -6.64 1.84 16.48
C ILE A 459 -6.91 2.82 17.63
N ALA A 460 -7.66 2.39 18.66
CA ALA A 460 -7.97 3.22 19.82
C ALA A 460 -6.71 3.62 20.60
N GLU A 461 -5.78 2.69 20.82
CA GLU A 461 -4.51 2.98 21.50
C GLU A 461 -3.63 3.92 20.66
N SER A 462 -3.56 3.68 19.35
CA SER A 462 -2.79 4.52 18.43
C SER A 462 -3.36 5.94 18.36
N LEU A 463 -4.69 6.10 18.38
CA LEU A 463 -5.36 7.40 18.50
C LEU A 463 -5.08 8.09 19.83
N ARG A 464 -5.09 7.36 20.96
CA ARG A 464 -4.73 7.93 22.28
C ARG A 464 -3.30 8.46 22.27
N ARG A 465 -2.36 7.67 21.76
CA ARG A 465 -0.96 8.07 21.64
C ARG A 465 -0.80 9.27 20.73
N MET A 466 -1.42 9.28 19.54
CA MET A 466 -1.37 10.41 18.62
C MET A 466 -1.91 11.69 19.26
N ARG A 467 -3.03 11.61 19.98
CA ARG A 467 -3.60 12.76 20.72
C ARG A 467 -2.64 13.25 21.79
N TRP A 468 -1.98 12.35 22.51
CA TRP A 468 -0.97 12.72 23.50
C TRP A 468 0.24 13.39 22.85
N GLU A 469 0.80 12.81 21.78
CA GLU A 469 1.94 13.38 21.04
C GLU A 469 1.61 14.78 20.50
N LEU A 470 0.45 14.94 19.86
CA LEU A 470 -0.03 16.26 19.42
C LEU A 470 -0.21 17.22 20.59
N GLY A 471 -0.79 16.75 21.70
CA GLY A 471 -0.92 17.53 22.93
C GLY A 471 0.43 18.04 23.44
N GLN A 472 1.48 17.21 23.42
CA GLN A 472 2.84 17.63 23.79
C GLN A 472 3.41 18.67 22.81
N CYS A 473 3.11 18.57 21.52
CA CYS A 473 3.53 19.59 20.54
C CYS A 473 2.90 20.96 20.82
N PHE A 474 1.68 20.99 21.34
CA PHE A 474 0.96 22.21 21.69
C PHE A 474 1.14 22.64 23.15
N ALA A 475 1.64 21.77 24.04
CA ALA A 475 1.76 22.04 25.47
C ALA A 475 2.60 23.29 25.77
N GLY A 476 3.69 23.52 25.02
CA GLY A 476 4.48 24.74 25.15
C GLY A 476 3.79 26.02 24.68
N TRP A 477 2.70 25.90 23.91
CA TRP A 477 1.89 27.02 23.39
C TRP A 477 0.60 27.22 24.19
N TYR A 478 0.15 26.19 24.91
CA TYR A 478 -1.09 26.17 25.67
C TYR A 478 -0.78 25.92 27.16
N ASN A 479 -0.36 26.97 27.86
CA ASN A 479 -0.32 26.96 29.34
C ASN A 479 -1.70 27.33 29.89
N ALA A 480 -2.55 26.31 30.06
CA ALA A 480 -3.70 26.43 30.95
C ALA A 480 -3.18 26.25 32.39
N LEU A 481 -3.27 27.34 33.18
CA LEU A 481 -3.11 27.40 34.64
C LEU A 481 -1.66 27.49 35.16
N GLU A 482 -1.06 28.70 35.09
CA GLU A 482 -0.68 29.47 36.30
C GLU A 482 -0.76 30.98 35.97
N PRO A 483 -1.24 31.84 36.89
CA PRO A 483 -1.32 33.29 36.68
C PRO A 483 0.03 34.01 36.53
N ASP A 484 1.14 33.35 36.89
CA ASP A 484 2.42 34.02 37.19
C ASP A 484 3.47 33.98 36.06
N ASP A 485 3.13 33.43 34.89
CA ASP A 485 4.09 33.28 33.79
C ASP A 485 3.83 34.28 32.62
N GLU A 486 3.53 35.53 32.99
CA GLU A 486 3.28 36.63 32.05
C GLU A 486 4.50 36.91 31.15
N LYS A 487 5.71 36.81 31.72
CA LYS A 487 6.97 36.98 30.98
C LYS A 487 7.22 35.90 29.93
N HIS A 488 6.81 34.66 30.20
CA HIS A 488 6.95 33.57 29.24
C HIS A 488 5.95 33.74 28.08
N LYS A 489 4.72 34.17 28.38
CA LYS A 489 3.71 34.51 27.36
C LYS A 489 4.14 35.69 26.49
N GLU A 490 4.69 36.75 27.09
CA GLU A 490 5.26 37.89 26.35
C GLU A 490 6.42 37.45 25.46
N HIS A 491 7.31 36.60 25.95
CA HIS A 491 8.44 36.10 25.16
C HIS A 491 7.98 35.26 23.96
N ILE A 492 7.03 34.34 24.16
CA ILE A 492 6.43 33.56 23.07
C ILE A 492 5.71 34.50 22.09
N ALA A 493 4.95 35.48 22.59
CA ALA A 493 4.26 36.46 21.76
C ALA A 493 5.23 37.28 20.92
N GLU A 494 6.34 37.77 21.48
CA GLU A 494 7.38 38.50 20.75
C GLU A 494 8.06 37.64 19.67
N ILE A 495 8.36 36.38 19.97
CA ILE A 495 8.92 35.44 18.99
C ILE A 495 7.92 35.24 17.85
N LEU A 496 6.65 34.98 18.17
CA LEU A 496 5.59 34.84 17.17
C LEU A 496 5.45 36.11 16.34
N LEU A 497 5.40 37.29 16.98
CA LEU A 497 5.25 38.57 16.30
C LEU A 497 6.41 38.85 15.36
N LYS A 498 7.66 38.64 15.80
CA LYS A 498 8.85 38.78 14.95
C LYS A 498 8.83 37.79 13.79
N THR A 499 8.47 36.54 14.05
CA THR A 499 8.43 35.48 13.03
C THR A 499 7.34 35.75 11.99
N LEU A 500 6.17 36.20 12.45
CA LEU A 500 5.05 36.58 11.59
C LEU A 500 5.37 37.86 10.82
N GLN A 501 5.92 38.89 11.45
CA GLN A 501 6.32 40.13 10.77
C GLN A 501 7.36 39.89 9.67
N ALA A 502 8.34 39.01 9.92
CA ALA A 502 9.32 38.61 8.91
C ALA A 502 8.70 37.87 7.71
N ARG A 503 7.44 37.42 7.83
CA ARG A 503 6.71 36.64 6.82
C ARG A 503 5.34 37.24 6.51
N ALA A 504 5.20 38.57 6.57
CA ALA A 504 3.93 39.26 6.34
C ALA A 504 3.24 38.90 5.01
N GLY A 505 4.01 38.58 3.97
CA GLY A 505 3.48 38.19 2.65
C GLY A 505 2.72 36.86 2.61
N VAL A 506 2.84 36.01 3.63
CA VAL A 506 2.12 34.70 3.73
C VAL A 506 1.06 34.69 4.82
N HIS A 507 0.71 35.84 5.39
CA HIS A 507 -0.35 35.92 6.41
C HIS A 507 -1.72 35.49 5.89
N GLY A 508 -2.04 35.78 4.62
CA GLY A 508 -3.28 35.32 3.98
C GLY A 508 -3.36 33.79 3.93
N GLU A 509 -2.28 33.14 3.49
CA GLU A 509 -2.17 31.68 3.40
C GLU A 509 -2.17 31.01 4.78
N LEU A 510 -1.54 31.66 5.78
CA LEU A 510 -1.59 31.21 7.17
C LEU A 510 -3.02 31.27 7.73
N LEU A 511 -3.74 32.38 7.50
CA LEU A 511 -5.14 32.53 7.94
C LEU A 511 -6.05 31.51 7.25
N GLU A 512 -5.85 31.26 5.96
CA GLU A 512 -6.57 30.23 5.22
C GLU A 512 -6.35 28.83 5.81
N HIS A 513 -5.11 28.50 6.21
CA HIS A 513 -4.78 27.21 6.83
C HIS A 513 -5.14 27.08 8.32
N LEU A 514 -5.40 28.19 9.01
CA LEU A 514 -5.88 28.21 10.40
C LEU A 514 -7.39 28.05 10.50
N LEU A 515 -8.13 28.30 9.42
CA LEU A 515 -9.56 28.06 9.37
C LEU A 515 -9.83 26.55 9.22
N PRO A 516 -10.73 25.95 10.02
CA PRO A 516 -11.19 24.59 9.77
C PRO A 516 -11.78 24.48 8.36
N GLU A 517 -11.61 23.33 7.71
CA GLU A 517 -12.29 23.08 6.44
C GLU A 517 -13.81 23.32 6.58
N ARG A 518 -14.45 23.84 5.53
CA ARG A 518 -15.91 24.13 5.53
C ARG A 518 -16.74 22.91 5.94
N SER A 519 -16.28 21.71 5.61
CA SER A 519 -16.89 20.43 6.01
C SER A 519 -16.89 20.25 7.54
N VAL A 520 -15.77 20.54 8.20
CA VAL A 520 -15.61 20.49 9.67
C VAL A 520 -16.44 21.59 10.33
N PHE A 521 -16.47 22.79 9.75
CA PHE A 521 -17.31 23.88 10.24
C PHE A 521 -18.80 23.53 10.17
N ASN A 522 -19.25 22.92 9.07
CA ASN A 522 -20.62 22.43 8.92
C ASN A 522 -20.94 21.34 9.95
N GLN A 523 -20.04 20.37 10.16
CA GLN A 523 -20.23 19.33 11.17
C GLN A 523 -20.32 19.90 12.59
N LEU A 524 -19.46 20.86 12.94
CA LEU A 524 -19.50 21.54 14.23
C LEU A 524 -20.78 22.38 14.40
N PHE A 525 -21.22 23.07 13.34
CA PHE A 525 -22.47 23.83 13.33
C PHE A 525 -23.68 22.92 13.55
N PHE A 526 -23.76 21.79 12.85
CA PHE A 526 -24.84 20.81 13.04
C PHE A 526 -24.77 20.09 14.40
N ALA A 527 -23.57 19.86 14.93
CA ALA A 527 -23.39 19.29 16.26
C ALA A 527 -23.77 20.26 17.39
N ALA A 528 -23.60 21.57 17.19
CA ALA A 528 -24.03 22.61 18.13
C ALA A 528 -25.52 22.97 18.00
N SER A 529 -26.18 22.51 16.94
CA SER A 529 -27.61 22.74 16.66
C SER A 529 -28.52 21.60 17.16
N ARG A 530 -27.98 20.64 17.91
CA ARG A 530 -28.69 19.60 18.67
C ARG A 530 -28.51 19.87 20.16
#